data_AF-A0A7X7T6L5-F1
#
_entry.id   AF-A0A7X7T6L5-F1
#
_cell.length_a   1.000
_cell.length_b   1.000
_cell.length_c   1.000
_cell.angle_alpha   90.00
_cell.angle_beta   90.00
_cell.angle_gamma   90.00
#
_symmetry.space_group_name_H-M   'P 1'
#
loop_
_entity.id
_entity.type
_entity.pdbx_description
1 polymer ?
#
loop_
_entity_poly.entity_id
_entity_poly.type
_entity_poly.pdbx_seq_one_letter_code
_entity_poly.pdbx_strand_id
1 'polypeptide(L)'
;MTSRMLIIIRVLWVVATAALMAVWNVNAWVFLLVLPALGPLLREVAPAPDLDERQRLLDYRASHYALIVSYLVLFALFARSWFQLKQEPPVELWLLIVAPLVVRVVISVVQGYGGRKMALILGFVCGSLWLAFSTVSHGVSPESAIGLGLIAFTAIGIRWPNVGGVLLILAALACIVFLIPIGYRNTGRDIIVGAVLLLTLPLPLVLAGVGLIVAALRAKRVARDDFVDMRPTA
;
A
#
# COMPACT_ATOMS: atom_id res chain seq x y z
N MET A 1 3.12 27.94 -13.93
CA MET A 1 2.37 28.27 -12.70
C MET A 1 3.25 29.18 -11.85
N THR A 2 2.81 30.39 -11.48
CA THR A 2 3.68 31.38 -10.82
C THR A 2 3.81 31.10 -9.30
N SER A 3 4.94 31.46 -8.70
CA SER A 3 5.21 31.27 -7.25
C SER A 3 4.08 31.82 -6.35
N ARG A 4 3.51 32.98 -6.74
CA ARG A 4 2.36 33.59 -6.04
C ARG A 4 1.11 32.71 -6.05
N MET A 5 0.84 32.04 -7.17
CA MET A 5 -0.32 31.16 -7.33
C MET A 5 -0.20 29.92 -6.42
N LEU A 6 1.01 29.37 -6.26
CA LEU A 6 1.28 28.27 -5.34
C LEU A 6 1.10 28.66 -3.87
N ILE A 7 1.54 29.86 -3.49
CA ILE A 7 1.34 30.38 -2.12
C ILE A 7 -0.15 30.55 -1.83
N ILE A 8 -0.91 31.14 -2.76
CA ILE A 8 -2.36 31.31 -2.62
C ILE A 8 -3.06 29.96 -2.44
N ILE A 9 -2.70 28.97 -3.27
CA ILE A 9 -3.28 27.61 -3.16
C ILE A 9 -2.94 26.98 -1.82
N ARG A 10 -1.70 27.08 -1.33
CA ARG A 10 -1.30 26.54 -0.03
C ARG A 10 -2.05 27.22 1.12
N VAL A 11 -2.20 28.53 1.08
CA VAL A 11 -2.93 29.29 2.10
C VAL A 11 -4.41 28.93 2.08
N LEU A 12 -5.06 28.91 0.90
CA LEU A 12 -6.43 28.45 0.76
C LEU A 12 -6.62 27.02 1.29
N TRP A 13 -5.64 26.15 1.05
CA TRP A 13 -5.68 24.78 1.54
C TRP A 13 -5.57 24.70 3.07
N VAL A 14 -4.66 25.45 3.68
CA VAL A 14 -4.54 25.54 5.15
C VAL A 14 -5.81 26.13 5.77
N VAL A 15 -6.36 27.19 5.17
CA VAL A 15 -7.61 27.81 5.63
C VAL A 15 -8.79 26.84 5.50
N ALA A 16 -8.91 26.12 4.38
CA ALA A 16 -9.93 25.09 4.19
C ALA A 16 -9.78 23.95 5.20
N THR A 17 -8.54 23.56 5.50
CA THR A 17 -8.24 22.55 6.52
C THR A 17 -8.66 23.06 7.89
N ALA A 18 -8.26 24.26 8.29
CA ALA A 18 -8.62 24.87 9.58
C ALA A 18 -10.14 25.08 9.74
N ALA A 19 -10.82 25.57 8.70
CA ALA A 19 -12.27 25.76 8.70
C ALA A 19 -13.00 24.42 8.84
N LEU A 20 -12.54 23.37 8.18
CA LEU A 20 -13.10 22.03 8.32
C LEU A 20 -12.70 21.35 9.64
N MET A 21 -11.53 21.69 10.21
CA MET A 21 -11.20 21.32 11.60
C MET A 21 -12.23 21.91 12.56
N ALA A 22 -12.66 23.15 12.34
CA ALA A 22 -13.64 23.81 13.19
C ALA A 22 -15.06 23.21 13.04
N VAL A 23 -15.44 22.72 11.85
CA VAL A 23 -16.77 22.16 11.59
C VAL A 23 -16.88 20.69 12.04
N TRP A 24 -15.76 20.00 12.26
CA TRP A 24 -15.68 18.63 12.80
C TRP A 24 -16.57 17.59 12.07
N ASN A 25 -16.88 17.84 10.80
CA ASN A 25 -17.72 16.97 9.97
C ASN A 25 -16.87 15.90 9.28
N VAL A 26 -17.03 14.63 9.68
CA VAL A 26 -16.26 13.46 9.20
C VAL A 26 -16.22 13.38 7.67
N ASN A 27 -17.33 13.67 7.00
CA ASN A 27 -17.41 13.62 5.53
C ASN A 27 -16.53 14.69 4.86
N ALA A 28 -16.40 15.86 5.49
CA ALA A 28 -15.56 16.93 4.97
C ALA A 28 -14.06 16.66 5.17
N TRP A 29 -13.69 15.95 6.24
CA TRP A 29 -12.31 15.50 6.46
C TRP A 29 -11.85 14.51 5.40
N VAL A 30 -12.76 13.66 4.90
CA VAL A 30 -12.42 12.68 3.87
C VAL A 30 -11.86 13.38 2.63
N PHE A 31 -12.57 14.39 2.12
CA PHE A 31 -12.14 15.13 0.94
C PHE A 31 -10.83 15.90 1.15
N LEU A 32 -10.59 16.40 2.37
CA LEU A 32 -9.33 17.06 2.69
C LEU A 32 -8.17 16.10 2.78
N LEU A 33 -8.34 14.92 3.37
CA LEU A 33 -7.25 13.98 3.66
C LEU A 33 -6.78 13.22 2.42
N VAL A 34 -7.56 13.19 1.33
CA VAL A 34 -7.13 12.67 0.03
C VAL A 34 -5.88 13.40 -0.47
N LEU A 35 -5.87 14.73 -0.44
CA LEU A 35 -4.77 15.54 -0.98
C LEU A 35 -3.42 15.39 -0.24
N PRO A 36 -3.34 15.43 1.10
CA PRO A 36 -2.10 15.28 1.84
C PRO A 36 -1.64 13.81 1.89
N ALA A 37 -2.54 12.85 1.67
CA ALA A 37 -2.16 11.45 1.51
C ALA A 37 -1.65 11.13 0.10
N LEU A 38 -2.29 11.68 -0.95
CA LEU A 38 -1.88 11.49 -2.35
C LEU A 38 -0.72 12.38 -2.77
N GLY A 39 -0.59 13.59 -2.22
CA GLY A 39 0.44 14.55 -2.58
C GLY A 39 1.87 13.99 -2.46
N PRO A 40 2.24 13.36 -1.32
CA PRO A 40 3.51 12.65 -1.18
C PRO A 40 3.74 11.59 -2.25
N LEU A 41 2.70 10.82 -2.60
CA LEU A 41 2.78 9.74 -3.58
C LEU A 41 2.94 10.27 -5.00
N LEU A 42 2.22 11.33 -5.35
CA LEU A 42 2.35 12.00 -6.64
C LEU A 42 3.78 12.53 -6.83
N ARG A 43 4.43 13.02 -5.77
CA ARG A 43 5.84 13.45 -5.83
C ARG A 43 6.81 12.28 -5.99
N GLU A 44 6.54 11.12 -5.41
CA GLU A 44 7.36 9.93 -5.62
C GLU A 44 7.26 9.40 -7.07
N VAL A 45 6.11 9.56 -7.73
CA VAL A 45 5.89 9.14 -9.13
C VAL A 45 6.41 10.18 -10.13
N ALA A 46 6.20 11.46 -9.84
CA ALA A 46 6.55 12.59 -10.71
C ALA A 46 7.42 13.60 -9.93
N PRO A 47 8.72 13.29 -9.73
CA PRO A 47 9.63 14.22 -9.08
C PRO A 47 9.74 15.50 -9.93
N ALA A 48 9.89 16.65 -9.26
CA ALA A 48 10.04 17.91 -9.97
C ALA A 48 11.32 17.88 -10.84
N PRO A 49 11.25 18.35 -12.10
CA PRO A 49 12.45 18.50 -12.92
C PRO A 49 13.38 19.53 -12.27
N ASP A 50 14.69 19.32 -12.44
CA ASP A 50 15.75 20.26 -12.04
C ASP A 50 15.93 20.52 -10.53
N LEU A 51 15.68 19.51 -9.68
CA LEU A 51 16.08 19.57 -8.26
C LEU A 51 17.51 19.06 -8.05
N ASP A 52 18.33 19.86 -7.37
CA ASP A 52 19.62 19.42 -6.83
C ASP A 52 19.46 18.19 -5.90
N GLU A 53 20.50 17.37 -5.75
CA GLU A 53 20.45 16.16 -4.91
C GLU A 53 20.01 16.46 -3.47
N ARG A 54 20.51 17.57 -2.89
CA ARG A 54 20.11 18.03 -1.55
C ARG A 54 18.63 18.40 -1.50
N GLN A 55 18.14 19.09 -2.52
CA GLN A 55 16.73 19.49 -2.60
C GLN A 55 15.83 18.27 -2.77
N ARG A 56 16.23 17.30 -3.60
CA ARG A 56 15.53 16.03 -3.78
C ARG A 56 15.42 15.24 -2.47
N LEU A 57 16.49 15.20 -1.67
CA LEU A 57 16.48 14.51 -0.37
C LEU A 57 15.59 15.23 0.65
N LEU A 58 15.62 16.56 0.69
CA LEU A 58 14.72 17.35 1.54
C LEU A 58 13.26 17.16 1.13
N ASP A 59 12.97 17.16 -0.17
CA ASP A 59 11.62 16.94 -0.70
C ASP A 59 11.10 15.53 -0.37
N TYR A 60 11.96 14.51 -0.50
CA TYR A 60 11.64 13.14 -0.09
C TYR A 60 11.35 13.02 1.41
N ARG A 61 12.14 13.67 2.27
CA ARG A 61 11.88 13.67 3.72
C ARG A 61 10.58 14.41 4.05
N ALA A 62 10.34 15.55 3.40
CA ALA A 62 9.12 16.32 3.60
C ALA A 62 7.87 15.54 3.18
N SER A 63 7.90 14.82 2.05
CA SER A 63 6.80 13.96 1.62
C SER A 63 6.57 12.81 2.59
N HIS A 64 7.65 12.21 3.11
CA HIS A 64 7.56 11.15 4.12
C HIS A 64 6.91 11.62 5.41
N TYR A 65 7.34 12.78 5.95
CA TYR A 65 6.75 13.36 7.14
C TYR A 65 5.29 13.78 6.92
N ALA A 66 4.96 14.35 5.76
CA ALA A 66 3.58 14.70 5.42
C ALA A 66 2.66 13.46 5.42
N LEU A 67 3.14 12.33 4.90
CA LEU A 67 2.39 11.07 4.97
C LEU A 67 2.23 10.56 6.40
N ILE A 68 3.29 10.60 7.22
CA ILE A 68 3.21 10.21 8.65
C ILE A 68 2.19 11.07 9.40
N VAL A 69 2.25 12.39 9.23
CA VAL A 69 1.30 13.32 9.86
C VAL A 69 -0.13 13.03 9.40
N SER A 70 -0.33 12.74 8.11
CA SER A 70 -1.65 12.36 7.58
C SER A 70 -2.18 11.09 8.25
N TYR A 71 -1.33 10.08 8.45
CA TYR A 71 -1.72 8.87 9.18
C TYR A 71 -1.98 9.11 10.66
N LEU A 72 -1.24 10.00 11.32
CA LEU A 72 -1.51 10.37 12.71
C LEU A 72 -2.89 11.04 12.86
N VAL A 73 -3.25 11.93 11.92
CA VAL A 73 -4.58 12.56 11.89
C VAL A 73 -5.66 11.51 11.65
N LEU A 74 -5.47 10.62 10.67
CA LEU A 74 -6.40 9.51 10.43
C LEU A 74 -6.56 8.64 11.68
N PHE A 75 -5.46 8.25 12.33
CA PHE A 75 -5.51 7.44 13.55
C PHE A 75 -6.27 8.15 14.68
N ALA A 76 -6.11 9.47 14.84
CA ALA A 76 -6.88 10.24 15.80
C ALA A 76 -8.40 10.23 15.48
N LEU A 77 -8.79 10.30 14.20
CA LEU A 77 -10.19 10.18 13.77
C LEU A 77 -10.75 8.78 14.06
N PHE A 78 -9.96 7.73 13.81
CA PHE A 78 -10.31 6.35 14.15
C PHE A 78 -10.48 6.17 15.67
N ALA A 79 -9.51 6.63 16.46
CA ALA A 79 -9.56 6.58 17.91
C ALA A 79 -10.81 7.31 18.45
N ARG A 80 -11.15 8.48 17.88
CA ARG A 80 -12.39 9.17 18.22
C ARG A 80 -13.64 8.34 17.91
N SER A 81 -13.70 7.72 16.74
CA SER A 81 -14.85 6.89 16.35
C SER A 81 -15.10 5.77 17.36
N TRP A 82 -14.04 5.04 17.72
CA TRP A 82 -14.14 3.95 18.69
C TRP A 82 -14.38 4.41 20.12
N PHE A 83 -13.57 5.36 20.62
CA PHE A 83 -13.57 5.70 22.05
C PHE A 83 -14.63 6.73 22.43
N GLN A 84 -14.88 7.73 21.58
CA GLN A 84 -15.82 8.81 21.90
C GLN A 84 -17.22 8.53 21.33
N LEU A 85 -17.29 8.14 20.06
CA LEU A 85 -18.58 7.93 19.39
C LEU A 85 -19.13 6.52 19.61
N LYS A 86 -18.29 5.56 20.04
CA LYS A 86 -18.63 4.14 20.19
C LYS A 86 -19.27 3.55 18.93
N GLN A 87 -18.82 4.03 17.77
CA GLN A 87 -19.30 3.65 16.46
C GLN A 87 -18.14 3.16 15.60
N GLU A 88 -18.42 2.24 14.70
CA GLU A 88 -17.44 1.79 13.72
C GLU A 88 -17.03 2.94 12.80
N PRO A 89 -15.72 3.09 12.52
CA PRO A 89 -15.25 4.11 11.60
C PRO A 89 -15.88 3.96 10.22
N PRO A 90 -16.32 5.06 9.59
CA PRO A 90 -16.84 5.04 8.22
C PRO A 90 -15.83 4.43 7.24
N VAL A 91 -16.34 3.70 6.24
CA VAL A 91 -15.53 2.95 5.25
C VAL A 91 -14.59 3.88 4.47
N GLU A 92 -14.98 5.14 4.29
CA GLU A 92 -14.19 6.18 3.64
C GLU A 92 -12.87 6.43 4.38
N LEU A 93 -12.86 6.39 5.72
CA LEU A 93 -11.64 6.53 6.51
C LEU A 93 -10.70 5.34 6.31
N TRP A 94 -11.24 4.13 6.14
CA TRP A 94 -10.43 2.95 5.79
C TRP A 94 -9.78 3.11 4.43
N LEU A 95 -10.50 3.61 3.43
CA LEU A 95 -9.97 3.84 2.09
C LEU A 95 -8.84 4.87 2.09
N LEU A 96 -8.92 5.90 2.93
CA LEU A 96 -7.86 6.91 3.10
C LEU A 96 -6.58 6.37 3.76
N ILE A 97 -6.67 5.29 4.53
CA ILE A 97 -5.48 4.61 5.04
C ILE A 97 -4.94 3.64 3.99
N VAL A 98 -5.81 2.80 3.46
CA VAL A 98 -5.42 1.66 2.62
C VAL A 98 -4.92 2.13 1.26
N ALA A 99 -5.62 3.03 0.57
CA ALA A 99 -5.27 3.40 -0.80
C ALA A 99 -3.88 4.07 -0.89
N PRO A 100 -3.52 5.06 -0.06
CA PRO A 100 -2.19 5.66 -0.10
C PRO A 100 -1.08 4.67 0.27
N LEU A 101 -1.35 3.77 1.23
CA LEU A 101 -0.41 2.73 1.63
C LEU A 101 -0.14 1.75 0.47
N VAL A 102 -1.20 1.29 -0.19
CA VAL A 102 -1.11 0.44 -1.37
C VAL A 102 -0.32 1.12 -2.48
N VAL A 103 -0.65 2.36 -2.82
CA VAL A 103 0.07 3.11 -3.86
C VAL A 103 1.55 3.22 -3.52
N ARG A 104 1.89 3.50 -2.25
CA ARG A 104 3.29 3.56 -1.80
C ARG A 104 4.01 2.23 -1.97
N VAL A 105 3.34 1.13 -1.63
CA VAL A 105 3.85 -0.22 -1.80
C VAL A 105 4.06 -0.53 -3.29
N VAL A 106 3.09 -0.20 -4.15
CA VAL A 106 3.20 -0.36 -5.62
C VAL A 106 4.44 0.39 -6.13
N ILE A 107 4.59 1.67 -5.79
CA ILE A 107 5.73 2.50 -6.21
C ILE A 107 7.03 1.85 -5.74
N SER A 108 7.10 1.44 -4.48
CA SER A 108 8.29 0.82 -3.89
C SER A 108 8.67 -0.50 -4.59
N VAL A 109 7.68 -1.32 -4.97
CA VAL A 109 7.90 -2.56 -5.71
C VAL A 109 8.36 -2.27 -7.15
N VAL A 110 7.71 -1.32 -7.84
CA VAL A 110 7.99 -0.96 -9.24
C VAL A 110 9.36 -0.31 -9.41
N GLN A 111 9.72 0.63 -8.53
CA GLN A 111 10.98 1.37 -8.60
C GLN A 111 12.20 0.48 -8.33
N GLY A 112 12.02 -0.77 -7.90
CA GLY A 112 13.06 -1.80 -7.95
C GLY A 112 14.19 -1.66 -6.93
N TYR A 113 14.21 -0.61 -6.10
CA TYR A 113 15.12 -0.49 -4.96
C TYR A 113 14.81 -1.57 -3.93
N GLY A 114 15.42 -2.75 -4.10
CA GLY A 114 15.16 -3.91 -3.26
C GLY A 114 13.78 -4.55 -3.48
N GLY A 115 13.26 -4.53 -4.71
CA GLY A 115 11.93 -5.06 -5.05
C GLY A 115 11.65 -6.47 -4.52
N ARG A 116 12.67 -7.35 -4.50
CA ARG A 116 12.58 -8.67 -3.85
C ARG A 116 12.35 -8.59 -2.35
N LYS A 117 13.12 -7.76 -1.65
CA LYS A 117 12.99 -7.56 -0.19
C LYS A 117 11.61 -6.97 0.14
N MET A 118 11.17 -5.97 -0.63
CA MET A 118 9.85 -5.37 -0.43
C MET A 118 8.72 -6.37 -0.68
N ALA A 119 8.82 -7.18 -1.74
CA ALA A 119 7.86 -8.25 -2.03
C ALA A 119 7.79 -9.31 -0.92
N LEU A 120 8.94 -9.72 -0.36
CA LEU A 120 8.99 -10.64 0.78
C LEU A 120 8.36 -10.02 2.03
N ILE A 121 8.72 -8.76 2.36
CA ILE A 121 8.13 -8.04 3.49
C ILE A 121 6.61 -7.98 3.33
N LEU A 122 6.13 -7.61 2.13
CA LEU A 122 4.71 -7.51 1.85
C LEU A 122 3.99 -8.86 2.02
N GLY A 123 4.54 -9.95 1.47
CA GLY A 123 3.99 -11.29 1.64
C GLY A 123 3.93 -11.74 3.10
N PHE A 124 4.99 -11.49 3.87
CA PHE A 124 5.03 -11.84 5.30
C PHE A 124 4.06 -10.98 6.11
N VAL A 125 3.97 -9.68 5.84
CA VAL A 125 3.04 -8.77 6.52
C VAL A 125 1.60 -9.20 6.23
N CYS A 126 1.24 -9.47 4.98
CA CYS A 126 -0.10 -9.94 4.62
C CYS A 126 -0.44 -11.28 5.30
N GLY A 127 0.48 -12.26 5.23
CA GLY A 127 0.27 -13.56 5.86
C GLY A 127 0.18 -13.47 7.40
N SER A 128 1.01 -12.65 8.02
CA SER A 128 1.02 -12.46 9.48
C SER A 128 -0.20 -11.70 9.96
N LEU A 129 -0.62 -10.65 9.26
CA LEU A 129 -1.84 -9.91 9.59
C LEU A 129 -3.08 -10.80 9.45
N TRP A 130 -3.16 -11.61 8.39
CA TRP A 130 -4.25 -12.57 8.21
C TRP A 130 -4.26 -13.60 9.34
N LEU A 131 -3.11 -14.19 9.65
CA LEU A 131 -2.98 -15.17 10.72
C LEU A 131 -3.34 -14.58 12.08
N ALA A 132 -2.88 -13.36 12.39
CA ALA A 132 -3.24 -12.66 13.62
C ALA A 132 -4.75 -12.39 13.68
N PHE A 133 -5.34 -11.93 12.58
CA PHE A 133 -6.78 -11.67 12.50
C PHE A 133 -7.60 -12.95 12.69
N SER A 134 -7.28 -14.03 11.98
CA SER A 134 -8.00 -15.30 12.08
C SER A 134 -7.85 -15.94 13.46
N THR A 135 -6.66 -15.86 14.07
CA THR A 135 -6.43 -16.40 15.42
C THR A 135 -7.14 -15.60 16.50
N VAL A 136 -7.18 -14.27 16.39
CA VAL A 136 -7.92 -13.43 17.35
C VAL A 136 -9.43 -13.60 17.20
N SER A 137 -9.92 -13.78 15.96
CA SER A 137 -11.37 -13.86 15.70
C SER A 137 -11.96 -15.25 15.93
N HIS A 138 -11.25 -16.32 15.55
CA HIS A 138 -11.78 -17.69 15.54
C HIS A 138 -10.85 -18.71 16.23
N GLY A 139 -9.72 -18.28 16.79
CA GLY A 139 -8.72 -19.18 17.37
C GLY A 139 -7.95 -19.97 16.29
N VAL A 140 -7.48 -21.17 16.66
CA VAL A 140 -6.80 -22.08 15.73
C VAL A 140 -7.86 -22.81 14.90
N SER A 141 -8.31 -22.15 13.83
CA SER A 141 -9.32 -22.64 12.90
C SER A 141 -8.74 -22.87 11.48
N PRO A 142 -9.46 -23.54 10.56
CA PRO A 142 -9.03 -23.70 9.17
C PRO A 142 -8.69 -22.37 8.47
N GLU A 143 -9.32 -21.26 8.85
CA GLU A 143 -9.04 -19.92 8.34
C GLU A 143 -7.63 -19.44 8.68
N SER A 144 -7.08 -19.88 9.82
CA SER A 144 -5.69 -19.62 10.21
C SER A 144 -4.68 -20.36 9.33
N ALA A 145 -5.08 -21.48 8.71
CA ALA A 145 -4.23 -22.18 7.74
C ALA A 145 -3.99 -21.32 6.49
N ILE A 146 -4.90 -20.41 6.12
CA ILE A 146 -4.70 -19.48 5.00
C ILE A 146 -3.53 -18.54 5.31
N GLY A 147 -3.50 -17.95 6.51
CA GLY A 147 -2.41 -17.06 6.94
C GLY A 147 -1.06 -17.77 6.97
N LEU A 148 -1.04 -18.99 7.54
CA LEU A 148 0.16 -19.85 7.51
C LEU A 148 0.58 -20.20 6.08
N GLY A 149 -0.36 -20.51 5.20
CA GLY A 149 -0.10 -20.77 3.78
C GLY A 149 0.55 -19.59 3.08
N LEU A 150 0.05 -18.36 3.29
CA LEU A 150 0.65 -17.14 2.75
C LEU A 150 2.09 -16.92 3.24
N ILE A 151 2.34 -17.16 4.53
CA ILE A 151 3.69 -17.10 5.11
C ILE A 151 4.59 -18.15 4.46
N ALA A 152 4.11 -19.40 4.32
CA ALA A 152 4.85 -20.48 3.69
C ALA A 152 5.18 -20.19 2.22
N PHE A 153 4.22 -19.70 1.43
CA PHE A 153 4.44 -19.31 0.03
C PHE A 153 5.47 -18.18 -0.09
N THR A 154 5.42 -17.21 0.81
CA THR A 154 6.41 -16.13 0.89
C THR A 154 7.80 -16.68 1.25
N ALA A 155 7.88 -17.61 2.22
CA ALA A 155 9.13 -18.25 2.62
C ALA A 155 9.75 -19.08 1.48
N ILE A 156 8.94 -19.82 0.71
CA ILE A 156 9.38 -20.50 -0.53
C ILE A 156 9.99 -19.49 -1.51
N GLY A 157 9.42 -18.28 -1.59
CA GLY A 157 9.93 -17.17 -2.39
C GLY A 157 11.34 -16.69 -2.01
N ILE A 158 11.83 -17.00 -0.80
CA ILE A 158 13.22 -16.72 -0.39
C ILE A 158 14.18 -17.55 -1.24
N ARG A 159 13.93 -18.86 -1.42
CA ARG A 159 14.83 -19.73 -2.20
C ARG A 159 14.47 -19.76 -3.69
N TRP A 160 13.17 -19.77 -4.00
CA TRP A 160 12.63 -19.89 -5.36
C TRP A 160 11.61 -18.77 -5.63
N PRO A 161 12.07 -17.56 -5.98
CA PRO A 161 11.18 -16.40 -6.08
C PRO A 161 10.07 -16.56 -7.13
N ASN A 162 10.33 -17.27 -8.23
CA ASN A 162 9.30 -17.57 -9.24
C ASN A 162 8.17 -18.42 -8.66
N VAL A 163 8.50 -19.47 -7.91
CA VAL A 163 7.50 -20.40 -7.34
C VAL A 163 6.70 -19.69 -6.26
N GLY A 164 7.37 -19.02 -5.31
CA GLY A 164 6.70 -18.23 -4.28
C GLY A 164 5.83 -17.13 -4.89
N GLY A 165 6.31 -16.47 -5.94
CA GLY A 165 5.57 -15.42 -6.61
C GLY A 165 4.29 -15.91 -7.30
N VAL A 166 4.36 -17.04 -8.02
CA VAL A 166 3.19 -17.67 -8.64
C VAL A 166 2.18 -18.13 -7.58
N LEU A 167 2.64 -18.74 -6.48
CA LEU A 167 1.78 -19.18 -5.39
C LEU A 167 1.04 -18.00 -4.72
N LEU A 168 1.71 -16.87 -4.52
CA LEU A 168 1.08 -15.66 -3.98
C LEU A 168 0.04 -15.06 -4.94
N ILE A 169 0.30 -15.06 -6.25
CA ILE A 169 -0.69 -14.62 -7.25
C ILE A 169 -1.90 -15.54 -7.27
N LEU A 170 -1.70 -16.86 -7.20
CA LEU A 170 -2.81 -17.82 -7.12
C LEU A 170 -3.62 -17.65 -5.84
N ALA A 171 -2.96 -17.43 -4.71
CA ALA A 171 -3.64 -17.14 -3.44
C ALA A 171 -4.44 -15.84 -3.52
N ALA A 172 -3.90 -14.80 -4.16
CA ALA A 172 -4.62 -13.55 -4.40
C ALA A 172 -5.85 -13.76 -5.29
N LEU A 173 -5.71 -14.55 -6.37
CA LEU A 173 -6.82 -14.88 -7.26
C LEU A 173 -7.91 -15.68 -6.52
N ALA A 174 -7.52 -16.63 -5.66
CA ALA A 174 -8.45 -17.33 -4.79
C ALA A 174 -9.18 -16.36 -3.85
N CYS A 175 -8.48 -15.39 -3.26
CA CYS A 175 -9.13 -14.35 -2.45
C CYS A 175 -10.13 -13.52 -3.27
N ILE A 176 -9.82 -13.17 -4.53
CA ILE A 176 -10.74 -12.45 -5.42
C ILE A 176 -11.99 -13.30 -5.69
N VAL A 177 -11.82 -14.58 -5.99
CA VAL A 177 -12.93 -15.48 -6.37
C VAL A 177 -13.82 -15.83 -5.18
N PHE A 178 -13.25 -16.06 -4.00
CA PHE A 178 -14.01 -16.51 -2.84
C PHE A 178 -14.42 -15.38 -1.90
N LEU A 179 -13.53 -14.42 -1.62
CA LEU A 179 -13.72 -13.44 -0.55
C LEU A 179 -14.55 -12.24 -1.00
N ILE A 180 -14.32 -11.75 -2.23
CA ILE A 180 -15.02 -10.58 -2.75
C ILE A 180 -16.53 -10.84 -2.93
N PRO A 181 -16.99 -11.95 -3.54
CA PRO A 181 -18.42 -12.18 -3.69
C PRO A 181 -19.14 -12.36 -2.35
N ILE A 182 -18.49 -12.96 -1.36
CA ILE A 182 -19.05 -13.14 -0.01
C ILE A 182 -19.18 -11.79 0.69
N GLY A 183 -18.10 -11.00 0.72
CA GLY A 183 -18.11 -9.66 1.33
C GLY A 183 -19.08 -8.70 0.63
N TYR A 184 -19.11 -8.73 -0.71
CA TYR A 184 -19.99 -7.88 -1.52
C TYR A 184 -21.47 -8.21 -1.33
N ARG A 185 -21.82 -9.50 -1.16
CA ARG A 185 -23.19 -9.93 -0.86
C ARG A 185 -23.64 -9.52 0.54
N ASN A 186 -22.76 -9.65 1.53
CA ASN A 186 -23.09 -9.34 2.92
C ASN A 186 -23.25 -7.84 3.20
N THR A 187 -22.63 -6.98 2.37
CA THR A 187 -22.59 -5.53 2.59
C THR A 187 -23.54 -4.76 1.67
N GLY A 188 -24.62 -5.39 1.20
CA GLY A 188 -25.63 -4.72 0.39
C GLY A 188 -25.15 -4.25 -0.99
N ARG A 189 -24.07 -4.85 -1.52
CA ARG A 189 -23.44 -4.47 -2.81
C ARG A 189 -22.79 -3.08 -2.84
N ASP A 190 -22.29 -2.60 -1.69
CA ASP A 190 -21.51 -1.37 -1.66
C ASP A 190 -20.17 -1.55 -2.41
N ILE A 191 -19.99 -0.75 -3.47
CA ILE A 191 -18.80 -0.75 -4.32
C ILE A 191 -17.56 -0.33 -3.53
N ILE A 192 -17.71 0.58 -2.56
CA ILE A 192 -16.59 1.10 -1.76
C ILE A 192 -16.03 -0.02 -0.89
N VAL A 193 -16.89 -0.82 -0.27
CA VAL A 193 -16.49 -1.98 0.53
C VAL A 193 -15.78 -3.02 -0.34
N GLY A 194 -16.31 -3.29 -1.54
CA GLY A 194 -15.64 -4.15 -2.52
C GLY A 194 -14.23 -3.66 -2.89
N ALA A 195 -14.05 -2.35 -3.07
CA ALA A 195 -12.76 -1.74 -3.33
C ALA A 195 -11.81 -1.88 -2.14
N VAL A 196 -12.26 -1.61 -0.92
CA VAL A 196 -11.45 -1.79 0.31
C VAL A 196 -11.02 -3.24 0.46
N LEU A 197 -11.92 -4.22 0.26
CA LEU A 197 -11.60 -5.64 0.31
C LEU A 197 -10.55 -6.05 -0.75
N LEU A 198 -10.65 -5.51 -1.96
CA LEU A 198 -9.68 -5.77 -3.03
C LEU A 198 -8.30 -5.14 -2.73
N LEU A 199 -8.29 -3.92 -2.19
CA LEU A 199 -7.07 -3.18 -1.90
C LEU A 199 -6.34 -3.70 -0.66
N THR A 200 -7.05 -4.28 0.31
CA THR A 200 -6.46 -4.70 1.59
C THR A 200 -5.69 -6.01 1.51
N LEU A 201 -6.17 -7.00 0.75
CA LEU A 201 -5.59 -8.34 0.76
C LEU A 201 -5.17 -8.84 -0.63
N PRO A 202 -6.06 -8.97 -1.64
CA PRO A 202 -5.66 -9.52 -2.92
C PRO A 202 -4.58 -8.69 -3.63
N LEU A 203 -4.74 -7.37 -3.67
CA LEU A 203 -3.81 -6.53 -4.40
C LEU A 203 -2.38 -6.57 -3.82
N PRO A 204 -2.16 -6.41 -2.50
CA PRO A 204 -0.84 -6.62 -1.89
C PRO A 204 -0.21 -7.98 -2.21
N LEU A 205 -1.00 -9.06 -2.23
CA LEU A 205 -0.51 -10.40 -2.57
C LEU A 205 -0.09 -10.50 -4.05
N VAL A 206 -0.87 -9.92 -4.97
CA VAL A 206 -0.48 -9.83 -6.39
C VAL A 206 0.82 -9.04 -6.53
N LEU A 207 0.94 -7.89 -5.86
CA LEU A 207 2.15 -7.05 -5.91
C LEU A 207 3.38 -7.77 -5.35
N ALA A 208 3.22 -8.49 -4.24
CA ALA A 208 4.27 -9.34 -3.69
C ALA A 208 4.68 -10.41 -4.71
N GLY A 209 3.71 -11.10 -5.31
CA GLY A 209 3.98 -12.15 -6.27
C GLY A 209 4.67 -11.66 -7.55
N VAL A 210 4.17 -10.58 -8.14
CA VAL A 210 4.79 -9.90 -9.30
C VAL A 210 6.19 -9.41 -8.95
N GLY A 211 6.37 -8.79 -7.77
CA GLY A 211 7.66 -8.31 -7.31
C GLY A 211 8.72 -9.41 -7.21
N LEU A 212 8.35 -10.60 -6.71
CA LEU A 212 9.25 -11.76 -6.67
C LEU A 212 9.63 -12.27 -8.06
N ILE A 213 8.67 -12.38 -8.97
CA ILE A 213 8.89 -12.86 -10.35
C ILE A 213 9.80 -11.87 -11.10
N VAL A 214 9.48 -10.57 -11.06
CA VAL A 214 10.29 -9.53 -11.73
C VAL A 214 11.71 -9.53 -11.19
N ALA A 215 11.89 -9.66 -9.87
CA ALA A 215 13.22 -9.73 -9.28
C ALA A 215 14.03 -10.95 -9.75
N ALA A 216 13.40 -12.13 -9.85
CA ALA A 216 14.07 -13.31 -10.38
C ALA A 216 14.42 -13.20 -11.88
N LEU A 217 13.54 -12.59 -12.68
CA LEU A 217 13.83 -12.33 -14.10
C LEU A 217 15.00 -11.37 -14.27
N ARG A 218 15.08 -10.31 -13.45
CA ARG A 218 16.22 -9.37 -13.46
C ARG A 218 17.52 -10.07 -13.07
N ALA A 219 17.52 -10.90 -12.02
CA ALA A 219 18.70 -11.65 -11.59
C ALA A 219 19.23 -12.60 -12.69
N LYS A 220 18.34 -13.24 -13.45
CA LYS A 220 18.72 -14.09 -14.59
C LYS A 220 19.32 -13.30 -15.76
N ARG A 221 18.88 -12.05 -15.99
CA ARG A 221 19.45 -11.19 -17.06
C ARG A 221 20.87 -10.78 -16.73
N VAL A 222 21.11 -10.27 -15.52
CA VAL A 222 22.45 -9.87 -15.07
C VAL A 222 23.44 -11.03 -15.19
N ALA A 223 23.07 -12.22 -14.70
CA ALA A 223 23.92 -13.40 -14.80
C ALA A 223 24.22 -13.79 -16.26
N ARG A 224 23.31 -13.55 -17.21
CA ARG A 224 23.51 -13.87 -18.62
C ARG A 224 24.48 -12.89 -19.28
N ASP A 225 24.38 -11.60 -18.97
CA ASP A 225 25.24 -10.56 -19.54
C ASP A 225 26.70 -10.75 -19.09
N ASP A 226 26.93 -11.13 -17.83
CA ASP A 226 28.27 -11.46 -17.31
C ASP A 226 28.93 -12.62 -18.07
N PHE A 227 28.17 -13.60 -18.57
CA PHE A 227 28.71 -14.71 -19.38
C PHE A 227 28.98 -14.34 -20.85
N VAL A 228 28.35 -13.29 -21.38
CA VAL A 228 28.57 -12.85 -22.76
C VAL A 228 29.91 -12.12 -22.90
N ASP A 229 30.27 -11.30 -21.91
CA ASP A 229 31.54 -10.55 -21.89
C ASP A 229 32.78 -11.44 -21.74
N MET A 230 32.64 -12.68 -21.26
CA MET A 230 33.75 -13.64 -21.12
C MET A 230 34.06 -14.42 -22.41
N ARG A 231 33.35 -14.18 -23.53
CA ARG A 231 33.69 -14.85 -24.79
C ARG A 231 34.91 -14.15 -25.41
N PRO A 232 36.01 -14.88 -25.69
CA PRO A 232 37.19 -14.28 -26.32
C PRO A 232 36.79 -13.72 -27.69
N THR A 233 37.08 -12.44 -27.92
CA THR A 233 36.97 -11.82 -29.23
C THR A 233 38.03 -12.43 -30.14
N ALA A 234 37.57 -13.26 -31.08
CA ALA A 234 38.40 -13.85 -32.13
C ALA A 234 38.61 -12.88 -33.29
#